data_AF-A0A7S2URL0-F1
#
_entry.id   AF-A0A7S2URL0-F1
#
_cell.length_a   1.000
_cell.length_b   1.000
_cell.length_c   1.000
_cell.angle_alpha   90.00
_cell.angle_beta   90.00
_cell.angle_gamma   90.00
#
_symmetry.space_group_name_H-M   'P 1'
#
loop_
_entity.id
_entity.type
_entity.pdbx_description
1 polymer ?
#
loop_
_entity_poly.entity_id
_entity_poly.type
_entity_poly.pdbx_seq_one_letter_code
_entity_poly.pdbx_strand_id
1 'polypeptide(L)'
;GVVYHHHPWYSVVAAAVAAAAAAAEESQLPLSWRLQSIQRFGLRPVPPAWASAVAGGTEEAWKKYYKYRCQTEGIKEEEGGDDNMDKEEQGDDDDDDYDWGDEDYGSKELMEEWKKKLGYMKYEAKDCGWQWTPKFGYLTWDDNEIRSAEYYCHVWSPFAIPHAIALEHRYHRRPRYSTMEFYTVWSYRLVDFEEEDDDDDDDDDEAKKYTELCSNCFEDEAMRASVIQTSNLNMKTVHKLRRFLYGSVNAESKKTTCSDLGFLLLLFGSMGTVDLGEDPKHGWLGYDWSPDEELRKKLFDDKVPEDGDLEEGDPPESIDNYYPSGCSWLRHRVLEITDNLGPIFKHYRHPTIKDAPGYRSPDDEESYDSEG
;
A
#
# COMPACT_ATOMS: atom_id res chain seq x y z
N GLY A 1 -55.23 -21.91 -60.19
CA GLY A 1 -55.01 -21.19 -58.93
C GLY A 1 -54.84 -22.20 -57.84
N VAL A 2 -53.66 -22.29 -57.24
CA VAL A 2 -53.38 -23.16 -56.09
C VAL A 2 -53.33 -22.25 -54.87
N VAL A 3 -54.28 -22.44 -53.97
CA VAL A 3 -54.38 -21.71 -52.69
C VAL A 3 -53.51 -22.46 -51.69
N TYR A 4 -52.40 -21.85 -51.26
CA TYR A 4 -51.60 -22.36 -50.16
C TYR A 4 -52.33 -22.05 -48.84
N HIS A 5 -52.85 -23.09 -48.19
CA HIS A 5 -53.30 -23.00 -46.81
C HIS A 5 -52.09 -22.89 -45.89
N HIS A 6 -51.86 -21.69 -45.33
CA HIS A 6 -50.90 -21.50 -44.25
C HIS A 6 -51.36 -22.31 -43.02
N HIS A 7 -50.52 -23.27 -42.61
CA HIS A 7 -50.78 -24.11 -41.45
C HIS A 7 -50.74 -23.26 -40.17
N PRO A 8 -51.79 -23.24 -39.34
CA PRO A 8 -51.90 -22.38 -38.15
C PRO A 8 -50.88 -22.69 -37.05
N TRP A 9 -50.20 -23.82 -37.13
CA TRP A 9 -49.21 -24.25 -36.14
C TRP A 9 -47.90 -23.45 -36.19
N TYR A 10 -47.49 -22.96 -37.37
CA TYR A 10 -46.26 -22.17 -37.49
C TYR A 10 -46.38 -20.80 -36.81
N SER A 11 -47.58 -20.21 -36.81
CA SER A 11 -47.83 -18.91 -36.14
C SER A 11 -47.81 -19.04 -34.60
N VAL A 12 -48.27 -20.17 -34.06
CA VAL A 12 -48.30 -20.42 -32.61
C VAL A 12 -46.90 -20.72 -32.08
N VAL A 13 -46.10 -21.48 -32.82
CA VAL A 13 -44.70 -21.76 -32.45
C VAL A 13 -43.84 -20.50 -32.55
N ALA A 14 -44.01 -19.69 -33.60
CA ALA A 14 -43.31 -18.41 -33.73
C ALA A 14 -43.68 -17.43 -32.61
N ALA A 15 -44.96 -17.34 -32.24
CA ALA A 15 -45.41 -16.52 -31.13
C ALA A 15 -44.90 -17.01 -29.77
N ALA A 16 -44.82 -18.34 -29.56
CA ALA A 16 -44.28 -18.91 -28.34
C ALA A 16 -42.76 -18.71 -28.21
N VAL A 17 -42.01 -18.79 -29.31
CA VAL A 17 -40.57 -18.50 -29.34
C VAL A 17 -40.29 -17.02 -29.14
N ALA A 18 -41.09 -16.14 -29.76
CA ALA A 18 -40.98 -14.69 -29.55
C ALA A 18 -41.37 -14.29 -28.12
N ALA A 19 -42.39 -14.90 -27.53
CA ALA A 19 -42.77 -14.67 -26.14
C ALA A 19 -41.72 -15.21 -25.15
N ALA A 20 -41.07 -16.34 -25.46
CA ALA A 20 -39.95 -16.87 -24.66
C ALA A 20 -38.68 -16.01 -24.79
N ALA A 21 -38.41 -15.44 -25.98
CA ALA A 21 -37.32 -14.50 -26.19
C ALA A 21 -37.58 -13.16 -25.48
N ALA A 22 -38.80 -12.63 -25.56
CA ALA A 22 -39.22 -11.43 -24.83
C ALA A 22 -39.20 -11.64 -23.31
N ALA A 23 -39.63 -12.81 -22.81
CA ALA A 23 -39.53 -13.16 -21.39
C ALA A 23 -38.07 -13.40 -20.92
N ALA A 24 -37.16 -13.72 -21.83
CA ALA A 24 -35.73 -13.80 -21.54
C ALA A 24 -35.06 -12.41 -21.53
N GLU A 25 -35.53 -11.47 -22.37
CA GLU A 25 -35.10 -10.06 -22.36
C GLU A 25 -35.70 -9.27 -21.16
N GLU A 26 -36.90 -9.60 -20.68
CA GLU A 26 -37.59 -8.88 -19.59
C GLU A 26 -37.18 -9.28 -18.15
N SER A 27 -36.17 -10.14 -17.97
CA SER A 27 -35.73 -10.60 -16.63
C SER A 27 -34.38 -10.06 -16.15
N GLN A 28 -33.80 -9.09 -16.85
CA GLN A 28 -32.63 -8.37 -16.35
C GLN A 28 -33.06 -7.31 -15.33
N LEU A 29 -33.53 -7.75 -14.17
CA LEU A 29 -33.48 -6.89 -12.99
C LEU A 29 -32.02 -6.42 -12.85
N PRO A 30 -31.78 -5.13 -12.61
CA PRO A 30 -30.42 -4.63 -12.45
C PRO A 30 -29.71 -5.48 -11.38
N LEU A 31 -28.55 -6.03 -11.75
CA LEU A 31 -27.74 -6.81 -10.82
C LEU A 31 -27.51 -5.96 -9.57
N SER A 32 -27.63 -6.55 -8.39
CA SER A 32 -27.36 -5.79 -7.15
C SER A 32 -25.94 -5.22 -7.17
N TRP A 33 -25.71 -4.08 -6.53
CA TRP A 33 -24.40 -3.41 -6.54
C TRP A 33 -23.29 -4.30 -6.00
N ARG A 34 -23.65 -5.14 -5.02
CA ARG A 34 -22.77 -6.18 -4.51
C ARG A 34 -22.34 -7.15 -5.60
N LEU A 35 -23.29 -7.66 -6.38
CA LEU A 35 -22.99 -8.63 -7.43
C LEU A 35 -22.19 -7.99 -8.58
N GLN A 36 -22.53 -6.75 -8.95
CA GLN A 36 -21.75 -5.96 -9.92
C GLN A 36 -20.31 -5.78 -9.44
N SER A 37 -20.10 -5.38 -8.19
CA SER A 37 -18.76 -5.21 -7.59
C SER A 37 -17.97 -6.51 -7.56
N ILE A 38 -18.61 -7.62 -7.16
CA ILE A 38 -17.98 -8.95 -7.14
C ILE A 38 -17.51 -9.34 -8.54
N GLN A 39 -18.36 -9.17 -9.55
CA GLN A 39 -18.03 -9.54 -10.94
C GLN A 39 -16.98 -8.62 -11.53
N ARG A 40 -17.13 -7.30 -11.38
CA ARG A 40 -16.24 -6.30 -11.97
C ARG A 40 -14.83 -6.38 -11.41
N PHE A 41 -14.71 -6.54 -10.09
CA PHE A 41 -13.42 -6.52 -9.40
C PHE A 41 -12.91 -7.92 -9.03
N GLY A 42 -13.62 -8.98 -9.41
CA GLY A 42 -13.20 -10.37 -9.14
C GLY A 42 -13.10 -10.71 -7.65
N LEU A 43 -14.03 -10.19 -6.83
CA LEU A 43 -14.01 -10.41 -5.38
C LEU A 43 -14.39 -11.86 -5.04
N ARG A 44 -13.71 -12.44 -4.06
CA ARG A 44 -13.99 -13.82 -3.62
C ARG A 44 -15.04 -13.86 -2.51
N PRO A 45 -15.83 -14.93 -2.37
CA PRO A 45 -16.67 -15.09 -1.19
C PRO A 45 -15.82 -15.14 0.08
N VAL A 46 -16.33 -14.55 1.18
CA VAL A 46 -15.67 -14.64 2.49
C VAL A 46 -15.64 -16.11 2.93
N PRO A 47 -14.47 -16.65 3.33
CA PRO A 47 -14.38 -18.06 3.72
C PRO A 47 -15.31 -18.40 4.90
N PRO A 48 -16.04 -19.54 4.84
CA PRO A 48 -17.03 -19.91 5.87
C PRO A 48 -16.46 -19.96 7.29
N ALA A 49 -15.17 -20.26 7.44
CA ALA A 49 -14.48 -20.36 8.73
C ALA A 49 -14.50 -19.05 9.54
N TRP A 50 -14.67 -17.89 8.90
CA TRP A 50 -14.80 -16.61 9.59
C TRP A 50 -15.86 -15.68 8.99
N ALA A 51 -16.69 -16.17 8.06
CA ALA A 51 -17.74 -15.38 7.42
C ALA A 51 -18.72 -14.77 8.43
N SER A 52 -18.99 -15.44 9.56
CA SER A 52 -19.88 -14.92 10.61
C SER A 52 -19.33 -13.69 11.33
N ALA A 53 -18.03 -13.40 11.21
CA ALA A 53 -17.39 -12.23 11.82
C ALA A 53 -17.38 -11.01 10.87
N VAL A 54 -17.95 -11.14 9.67
CA VAL A 54 -17.89 -10.14 8.61
C VAL A 54 -19.29 -9.71 8.23
N ALA A 55 -19.56 -8.41 8.29
CA ALA A 55 -20.78 -7.85 7.76
C ALA A 55 -20.79 -7.96 6.23
N GLY A 56 -21.90 -8.42 5.64
CA GLY A 56 -22.02 -8.58 4.18
C GLY A 56 -22.19 -7.26 3.42
N GLY A 57 -22.38 -6.18 4.17
CA GLY A 57 -22.65 -4.82 3.72
C GLY A 57 -24.05 -4.57 3.14
N THR A 58 -24.51 -3.33 3.24
CA THR A 58 -25.74 -2.80 2.65
C THR A 58 -25.55 -2.55 1.16
N GLU A 59 -26.65 -2.57 0.38
CA GLU A 59 -26.57 -2.28 -1.06
C GLU A 59 -26.05 -0.86 -1.34
N GLU A 60 -26.32 0.10 -0.46
CA GLU A 60 -25.78 1.46 -0.59
C GLU A 60 -24.27 1.51 -0.35
N ALA A 61 -23.74 0.79 0.65
CA ALA A 61 -22.30 0.67 0.85
C ALA A 61 -21.61 0.04 -0.37
N TRP A 62 -22.23 -0.97 -0.99
CA TRP A 62 -21.71 -1.58 -2.21
C TRP A 62 -21.74 -0.62 -3.41
N LYS A 63 -22.77 0.25 -3.51
CA LYS A 63 -22.82 1.31 -4.51
C LYS A 63 -21.71 2.33 -4.30
N LYS A 64 -21.51 2.82 -3.07
CA LYS A 64 -20.40 3.72 -2.71
C LYS A 64 -19.05 3.09 -3.03
N TYR A 65 -18.85 1.82 -2.64
CA TYR A 65 -17.65 1.04 -2.93
C TYR A 65 -17.38 0.97 -4.44
N TYR A 66 -18.39 0.62 -5.24
CA TYR A 66 -18.25 0.50 -6.69
C TYR A 66 -17.81 1.83 -7.33
N LYS A 67 -18.53 2.91 -7.03
CA LYS A 67 -18.25 4.25 -7.57
C LYS A 67 -16.85 4.72 -7.16
N TYR A 68 -16.55 4.63 -5.87
CA TYR A 68 -15.27 5.05 -5.31
C TYR A 68 -14.10 4.28 -5.93
N ARG A 69 -14.24 2.97 -6.09
CA ARG A 69 -13.20 2.12 -6.69
C ARG A 69 -13.04 2.38 -8.18
N CYS A 70 -14.12 2.54 -8.94
CA CYS A 70 -14.06 2.90 -10.36
C CYS A 70 -13.35 4.24 -10.56
N GLN A 71 -13.70 5.27 -9.78
CA GLN A 71 -13.03 6.57 -9.80
C GLN A 71 -11.54 6.42 -9.44
N THR A 72 -11.24 5.64 -8.40
CA THR A 72 -9.85 5.41 -7.98
C THR A 72 -9.04 4.65 -9.03
N GLU A 73 -9.61 3.65 -9.70
CA GLU A 73 -8.93 2.89 -10.76
C GLU A 73 -8.96 3.59 -12.14
N GLY A 74 -9.58 4.75 -12.26
CA GLY A 74 -9.72 5.46 -13.55
C GLY A 74 -10.62 4.73 -14.55
N ILE A 75 -11.53 3.88 -14.06
CA ILE A 75 -12.48 3.13 -14.86
C ILE A 75 -13.65 4.05 -15.20
N LYS A 76 -13.83 4.37 -16.48
CA LYS A 76 -15.04 5.06 -16.95
C LYS A 76 -16.25 4.17 -16.66
N GLU A 77 -17.25 4.72 -15.98
CA GLU A 77 -18.53 4.04 -15.84
C GLU A 77 -19.10 3.85 -17.26
N GLU A 78 -19.35 2.60 -17.64
CA GLU A 78 -20.15 2.33 -18.83
C GLU A 78 -21.54 2.88 -18.48
N GLU A 79 -21.96 3.98 -19.13
CA GLU A 79 -23.25 4.65 -18.95
C GLU A 79 -24.39 3.64 -19.19
N GLY A 80 -24.72 2.89 -18.15
CA GLY A 80 -25.84 1.97 -18.08
C GLY A 80 -27.07 2.70 -17.58
N GLY A 81 -27.63 3.57 -18.43
CA GLY A 81 -29.02 4.02 -18.43
C GLY A 81 -29.75 4.16 -17.09
N ASP A 82 -29.33 5.12 -16.26
CA ASP A 82 -30.20 5.73 -15.26
C ASP A 82 -29.94 7.24 -15.20
N ASP A 83 -30.19 7.88 -16.35
CA ASP A 83 -30.25 9.34 -16.49
C ASP A 83 -31.54 9.85 -15.82
N ASN A 84 -31.47 10.11 -14.53
CA ASN A 84 -32.32 11.09 -13.88
C ASN A 84 -31.69 11.54 -12.56
N MET A 85 -30.58 12.25 -12.66
CA MET A 85 -30.16 13.17 -11.62
C MET A 85 -29.90 14.51 -12.27
N ASP A 86 -30.82 15.43 -12.01
CA ASP A 86 -30.81 16.82 -12.46
C ASP A 86 -29.42 17.44 -12.29
N LYS A 87 -28.66 17.50 -13.38
CA LYS A 87 -27.51 18.40 -13.49
C LYS A 87 -28.07 19.79 -13.72
N GLU A 88 -28.35 20.50 -12.63
CA GLU A 88 -28.44 21.95 -12.66
C GLU A 88 -27.11 22.49 -13.20
N GLU A 89 -27.22 23.32 -14.24
CA GLU A 89 -26.14 24.06 -14.89
C GLU A 89 -25.34 24.85 -13.85
N GLN A 90 -24.21 24.30 -13.42
CA GLN A 90 -23.15 25.06 -12.75
C GLN A 90 -22.20 25.60 -13.81
N GLY A 91 -22.00 26.92 -13.75
CA GLY A 91 -21.48 27.75 -14.82
C GLY A 91 -20.06 27.41 -15.28
N ASP A 92 -19.84 27.78 -16.54
CA ASP A 92 -18.55 28.04 -17.14
C ASP A 92 -17.75 29.01 -16.25
N ASP A 93 -16.84 28.49 -15.44
CA ASP A 93 -15.74 29.25 -14.86
C ASP A 93 -14.43 28.53 -15.23
N ASP A 94 -13.80 29.03 -16.29
CA ASP A 94 -12.35 29.07 -16.55
C ASP A 94 -11.50 27.94 -15.91
N ASP A 95 -11.57 26.74 -16.46
CA ASP A 95 -10.52 25.72 -16.27
C ASP A 95 -9.28 26.13 -17.09
N ASP A 96 -8.34 26.80 -16.41
CA ASP A 96 -6.93 26.75 -16.75
C ASP A 96 -6.48 25.28 -16.76
N ASP A 97 -6.69 24.63 -17.91
CA ASP A 97 -6.20 23.32 -18.28
C ASP A 97 -4.66 23.40 -18.29
N TYR A 98 -4.06 23.34 -17.09
CA TYR A 98 -2.66 23.00 -16.91
C TYR A 98 -2.50 21.60 -17.45
N ASP A 99 -2.23 21.55 -18.74
CA ASP A 99 -1.71 20.42 -19.48
C ASP A 99 -0.52 19.86 -18.67
N TRP A 100 -0.80 18.88 -17.80
CA TRP A 100 0.19 17.96 -17.20
C TRP A 100 0.80 17.04 -18.28
N GLY A 101 0.83 17.51 -19.53
CA GLY A 101 1.25 16.86 -20.77
C GLY A 101 2.76 16.82 -20.94
N ASP A 102 3.45 16.43 -19.88
CA ASP A 102 4.61 15.58 -20.00
C ASP A 102 4.53 14.67 -18.77
N GLU A 103 3.91 13.50 -18.94
CA GLU A 103 4.15 12.37 -18.03
C GLU A 103 5.67 12.21 -17.98
N ASP A 104 6.29 12.80 -16.96
CA ASP A 104 7.71 12.76 -16.72
C ASP A 104 8.15 11.30 -16.87
N TYR A 105 8.94 10.99 -17.90
CA TYR A 105 9.33 9.63 -18.25
C TYR A 105 9.84 8.85 -17.02
N GLY A 106 10.46 9.56 -16.06
CA GLY A 106 10.90 9.01 -14.78
C GLY A 106 9.78 8.51 -13.88
N SER A 107 8.61 9.15 -13.87
CA SER A 107 7.44 8.75 -13.06
C SER A 107 6.80 7.45 -13.56
N LYS A 108 6.68 7.29 -14.88
CA LYS A 108 6.11 6.09 -15.49
C LYS A 108 7.00 4.86 -15.28
N GLU A 109 8.30 5.01 -15.52
CA GLU A 109 9.29 3.96 -15.25
C GLU A 109 9.28 3.55 -13.77
N LEU A 110 9.24 4.52 -12.85
CA LEU A 110 9.15 4.27 -11.42
C LEU A 110 7.87 3.51 -11.04
N MET A 111 6.72 3.89 -11.61
CA MET A 111 5.45 3.18 -11.40
C MET A 111 5.51 1.73 -11.87
N GLU A 112 6.11 1.50 -13.05
CA GLU A 112 6.27 0.15 -13.61
C GLU A 112 7.21 -0.70 -12.75
N GLU A 113 8.33 -0.14 -12.30
CA GLU A 113 9.26 -0.81 -11.40
C GLU A 113 8.61 -1.14 -10.06
N TRP A 114 7.89 -0.18 -9.47
CA TRP A 114 7.16 -0.36 -8.22
C TRP A 114 6.14 -1.50 -8.34
N LYS A 115 5.31 -1.49 -9.40
CA LYS A 115 4.35 -2.56 -9.68
C LYS A 115 5.02 -3.91 -9.87
N LYS A 116 6.18 -3.94 -10.56
CA LYS A 116 6.96 -5.15 -10.80
C LYS A 116 7.53 -5.71 -9.50
N LYS A 117 8.20 -4.88 -8.68
CA LYS A 117 8.77 -5.28 -7.38
C LYS A 117 7.69 -5.80 -6.42
N LEU A 118 6.55 -5.11 -6.32
CA LEU A 118 5.44 -5.61 -5.51
C LEU A 118 4.82 -6.89 -6.09
N GLY A 119 4.81 -7.04 -7.41
CA GLY A 119 4.43 -8.28 -8.09
C GLY A 119 5.26 -9.49 -7.64
N TYR A 120 6.57 -9.30 -7.41
CA TYR A 120 7.44 -10.36 -6.86
C TYR A 120 7.09 -10.71 -5.41
N MET A 121 6.84 -9.71 -4.56
CA MET A 121 6.42 -9.93 -3.16
C MET A 121 5.09 -10.69 -3.04
N LYS A 122 4.18 -10.54 -4.01
CA LYS A 122 2.91 -11.30 -4.03
C LYS A 122 3.11 -12.82 -4.16
N TYR A 123 4.21 -13.29 -4.74
CA TYR A 123 4.49 -14.73 -4.81
C TYR A 123 4.71 -15.34 -3.43
N GLU A 124 5.25 -14.58 -2.48
CA GLU A 124 5.40 -14.99 -1.09
C GLU A 124 4.06 -15.02 -0.35
N ALA A 125 3.10 -14.18 -0.78
CA ALA A 125 1.78 -14.06 -0.19
C ALA A 125 0.72 -15.03 -0.75
N LYS A 126 1.11 -16.08 -1.50
CA LYS A 126 0.29 -17.23 -1.98
C LYS A 126 -1.20 -16.94 -2.25
N ASP A 127 -1.65 -16.92 -3.51
CA ASP A 127 -3.07 -16.90 -3.92
C ASP A 127 -4.01 -15.93 -3.17
N CYS A 128 -3.51 -15.00 -2.35
CA CYS A 128 -4.33 -14.15 -1.50
C CYS A 128 -5.12 -13.13 -2.32
N GLY A 129 -4.86 -13.03 -3.63
CA GLY A 129 -5.57 -12.17 -4.55
C GLY A 129 -5.43 -10.71 -4.18
N TRP A 130 -4.30 -10.28 -3.60
CA TRP A 130 -4.06 -8.91 -3.15
C TRP A 130 -4.37 -7.90 -4.26
N GLN A 131 -5.36 -7.04 -4.01
CA GLN A 131 -5.81 -6.02 -4.95
C GLN A 131 -5.40 -4.65 -4.43
N TRP A 132 -4.78 -3.85 -5.29
CA TRP A 132 -4.20 -2.59 -4.90
C TRP A 132 -4.14 -1.64 -6.10
N THR A 133 -4.24 -0.34 -5.84
CA THR A 133 -4.26 0.71 -6.86
C THR A 133 -3.26 1.80 -6.49
N PRO A 134 -2.00 1.70 -6.94
CA PRO A 134 -0.98 2.72 -6.66
C PRO A 134 -1.18 3.97 -7.51
N LYS A 135 -0.84 5.12 -6.94
CA LYS A 135 -0.81 6.44 -7.56
C LYS A 135 0.33 7.27 -6.99
N PHE A 136 0.80 8.24 -7.76
CA PHE A 136 1.62 9.33 -7.24
C PHE A 136 0.73 10.53 -6.94
N GLY A 137 0.99 11.22 -5.83
CA GLY A 137 0.43 12.53 -5.55
C GLY A 137 1.27 13.60 -6.23
N TYR A 138 2.52 13.71 -5.79
CA TYR A 138 3.55 14.48 -6.46
C TYR A 138 4.87 13.69 -6.49
N LEU A 139 5.75 14.06 -7.42
CA LEU A 139 7.10 13.53 -7.52
C LEU A 139 8.05 14.65 -7.92
N THR A 140 9.16 14.79 -7.20
CA THR A 140 10.21 15.78 -7.53
C THR A 140 11.57 15.11 -7.48
N TRP A 141 12.42 15.50 -8.43
CA TRP A 141 13.76 14.96 -8.61
C TRP A 141 14.81 16.01 -8.25
N ASP A 142 15.95 15.54 -7.78
CA ASP A 142 17.21 16.29 -7.72
C ASP A 142 18.27 15.44 -8.44
N ASP A 143 18.73 15.95 -9.59
CA ASP A 143 19.48 15.18 -10.60
C ASP A 143 18.78 13.86 -11.00
N ASN A 144 19.26 12.72 -10.50
CA ASN A 144 18.72 11.38 -10.78
C ASN A 144 18.11 10.71 -9.54
N GLU A 145 18.07 11.41 -8.41
CA GLU A 145 17.53 10.91 -7.15
C GLU A 145 16.16 11.56 -6.85
N ILE A 146 15.28 10.80 -6.19
CA ILE A 146 14.02 11.34 -5.70
C ILE A 146 14.35 12.32 -4.57
N ARG A 147 13.94 13.57 -4.74
CA ARG A 147 14.04 14.60 -3.68
C ARG A 147 12.85 14.52 -2.75
N SER A 148 11.66 14.45 -3.33
CA SER A 148 10.42 14.35 -2.59
C SER A 148 9.41 13.54 -3.39
N ALA A 149 8.63 12.70 -2.73
CA ALA A 149 7.59 11.91 -3.36
C ALA A 149 6.41 11.70 -2.41
N GLU A 150 5.21 11.67 -3.00
CA GLU A 150 4.00 11.21 -2.34
C GLU A 150 3.46 9.98 -3.05
N TYR A 151 3.52 8.86 -2.36
CA TYR A 151 2.97 7.59 -2.80
C TYR A 151 1.59 7.42 -2.18
N TYR A 152 0.58 7.24 -3.02
CA TYR A 152 -0.77 6.89 -2.60
C TYR A 152 -1.10 5.48 -3.06
N CYS A 153 -1.84 4.75 -2.24
CA CYS A 153 -2.38 3.47 -2.66
C CYS A 153 -3.67 3.13 -1.93
N HIS A 154 -4.59 2.51 -2.66
CA HIS A 154 -5.72 1.82 -2.06
C HIS A 154 -5.44 0.33 -2.06
N VAL A 155 -5.49 -0.30 -0.90
CA VAL A 155 -5.49 -1.76 -0.76
C VAL A 155 -6.93 -2.21 -0.54
N TRP A 156 -7.46 -2.97 -1.50
CA TRP A 156 -8.85 -3.42 -1.49
C TRP A 156 -8.96 -4.80 -0.85
N SER A 157 -10.09 -5.06 -0.17
CA SER A 157 -10.35 -6.42 0.29
C SER A 157 -10.38 -7.38 -0.90
N PRO A 158 -9.69 -8.52 -0.84
CA PRO A 158 -9.78 -9.54 -1.89
C PRO A 158 -11.04 -10.42 -1.73
N PHE A 159 -11.88 -10.12 -0.74
CA PHE A 159 -13.13 -10.80 -0.46
C PHE A 159 -14.31 -9.85 -0.71
N ALA A 160 -15.52 -10.40 -0.77
CA ALA A 160 -16.77 -9.65 -0.90
C ALA A 160 -17.10 -8.91 0.41
N ILE A 161 -16.26 -7.94 0.75
CA ILE A 161 -16.31 -7.02 1.88
C ILE A 161 -16.09 -5.62 1.30
N PRO A 162 -17.03 -4.68 1.47
CA PRO A 162 -16.91 -3.35 0.89
C PRO A 162 -15.98 -2.49 1.75
N HIS A 163 -14.70 -2.85 1.84
CA HIS A 163 -13.69 -2.13 2.63
C HIS A 163 -12.42 -1.90 1.81
N ALA A 164 -11.73 -0.80 2.10
CA ALA A 164 -10.39 -0.52 1.59
C ALA A 164 -9.50 0.15 2.65
N ILE A 165 -8.20 -0.05 2.55
CA ILE A 165 -7.22 0.75 3.31
C ILE A 165 -6.58 1.72 2.33
N ALA A 166 -6.81 3.01 2.52
CA ALA A 166 -6.06 4.04 1.83
C ALA A 166 -4.73 4.25 2.56
N LEU A 167 -3.66 4.32 1.80
CA LEU A 167 -2.28 4.36 2.26
C LEU A 167 -1.58 5.57 1.66
N GLU A 168 -0.74 6.19 2.46
CA GLU A 168 0.10 7.33 2.07
C GLU A 168 1.51 7.11 2.56
N HIS A 169 2.49 7.33 1.70
CA HIS A 169 3.88 7.47 2.09
C HIS A 169 4.45 8.77 1.54
N ARG A 170 4.89 9.62 2.45
CA ARG A 170 5.50 10.91 2.14
C ARG A 170 6.99 10.81 2.39
N TYR A 171 7.77 11.03 1.35
CA TYR A 171 9.22 11.00 1.37
C TYR A 171 9.78 12.37 1.03
N HIS A 172 10.79 12.80 1.77
CA HIS A 172 11.59 13.96 1.43
C HIS A 172 13.01 13.81 1.94
N ARG A 173 13.95 14.22 1.09
CA ARG A 173 15.35 14.33 1.41
C ARG A 173 15.92 15.56 0.73
N ARG A 174 16.57 16.41 1.53
CA ARG A 174 17.33 17.55 1.02
C ARG A 174 18.67 17.62 1.76
N PRO A 175 19.77 17.17 1.13
CA PRO A 175 21.09 17.37 1.69
C PRO A 175 21.44 18.87 1.67
N ARG A 176 22.03 19.36 2.76
CA ARG A 176 22.63 20.69 2.87
C ARG A 176 24.11 20.54 3.21
N TYR A 177 24.90 21.60 3.01
CA TYR A 177 26.37 21.55 3.15
C TYR A 177 26.86 20.97 4.49
N SER A 178 26.14 21.20 5.59
CA SER A 178 26.49 20.70 6.91
C SER A 178 25.38 19.88 7.59
N THR A 179 24.23 19.72 6.93
CA THR A 179 22.99 19.29 7.59
C THR A 179 22.07 18.55 6.62
N MET A 180 20.99 17.95 7.12
CA MET A 180 20.07 17.19 6.30
C MET A 180 18.64 17.43 6.76
N GLU A 181 17.78 17.83 5.84
CA GLU A 181 16.33 17.77 6.02
C GLU A 181 15.86 16.44 5.46
N PHE A 182 15.29 15.60 6.32
CA PHE A 182 14.78 14.31 5.90
C PHE A 182 13.49 14.01 6.65
N TYR A 183 12.48 13.56 5.92
CA TYR A 183 11.31 12.94 6.53
C TYR A 183 10.81 11.81 5.66
N THR A 184 10.40 10.73 6.32
CA THR A 184 9.68 9.62 5.71
C THR A 184 8.54 9.24 6.64
N VAL A 185 7.31 9.30 6.14
CA VAL A 185 6.10 9.13 6.93
C VAL A 185 5.18 8.16 6.20
N TRP A 186 4.78 7.09 6.88
CA TRP A 186 3.76 6.17 6.37
C TRP A 186 2.49 6.35 7.18
N SER A 187 1.37 6.48 6.49
CA SER A 187 0.07 6.71 7.09
C SER A 187 -0.99 5.83 6.45
N TYR A 188 -2.07 5.59 7.17
CA TYR A 188 -3.21 4.83 6.67
C TYR A 188 -4.54 5.48 7.05
N ARG A 189 -5.56 5.16 6.27
CA ARG A 189 -6.96 5.47 6.56
C ARG A 189 -7.82 4.25 6.24
N LEU A 190 -8.73 3.92 7.16
CA LEU A 190 -9.74 2.90 6.92
C LEU A 190 -10.88 3.53 6.11
N VAL A 191 -11.22 2.93 4.98
CA VAL A 191 -12.34 3.33 4.14
C VAL A 191 -13.43 2.28 4.34
N ASP A 192 -14.30 2.55 5.30
CA ASP A 192 -15.51 1.77 5.57
C ASP A 192 -16.67 2.42 4.82
N PHE A 193 -17.35 1.65 3.98
CA PHE A 193 -18.44 2.17 3.14
C PHE A 193 -19.81 2.00 3.79
N GLU A 194 -19.89 1.32 4.95
CA GLU A 194 -21.10 1.26 5.78
C GLU A 194 -21.28 2.51 6.64
N GLU A 195 -20.18 3.13 7.08
CA GLU A 195 -20.27 4.34 7.88
C GLU A 195 -20.85 5.46 7.00
N GLU A 196 -21.89 6.14 7.51
CA GLU A 196 -22.34 7.39 6.91
C GLU A 196 -21.17 8.37 7.06
N ASP A 197 -20.64 8.83 5.93
CA ASP A 197 -19.74 9.95 5.94
C ASP A 197 -20.60 11.14 6.40
N ASP A 198 -20.51 11.49 7.69
CA ASP A 198 -21.04 12.74 8.23
C ASP A 198 -20.20 13.89 7.61
N ASP A 199 -20.42 14.14 6.31
CA ASP A 199 -19.76 15.19 5.51
C ASP A 199 -20.43 16.58 5.74
N ASP A 200 -21.27 16.72 6.77
CA ASP A 200 -22.11 17.91 7.05
C ASP A 200 -21.56 18.84 8.16
N ASP A 201 -20.31 18.67 8.61
CA ASP A 201 -19.67 19.63 9.52
C ASP A 201 -18.81 20.64 8.75
N ASP A 202 -19.47 21.74 8.38
CA ASP A 202 -18.99 22.99 7.75
C ASP A 202 -17.86 23.76 8.52
N ASP A 203 -17.04 23.08 9.33
CA ASP A 203 -15.96 23.72 10.12
C ASP A 203 -14.58 23.07 9.80
N ASP A 204 -13.81 23.76 8.96
CA ASP A 204 -12.35 23.68 8.77
C ASP A 204 -11.68 22.27 8.62
N ASP A 205 -11.38 21.91 7.36
CA ASP A 205 -10.20 21.15 6.93
C ASP A 205 -9.87 19.78 7.58
N GLU A 206 -10.76 19.15 8.36
CA GLU A 206 -10.54 17.78 8.86
C GLU A 206 -10.93 16.71 7.82
N ALA A 207 -10.63 16.97 6.54
CA ALA A 207 -10.75 16.02 5.43
C ALA A 207 -10.14 14.66 5.80
N LYS A 208 -10.99 13.72 6.24
CA LYS A 208 -10.74 12.29 6.51
C LYS A 208 -9.26 11.99 6.81
N LYS A 209 -8.81 12.43 7.99
CA LYS A 209 -7.41 12.47 8.43
C LYS A 209 -6.72 11.10 8.39
N TYR A 210 -5.58 11.03 7.70
CA TYR A 210 -4.71 9.87 7.74
C TYR A 210 -4.13 9.69 9.16
N THR A 211 -4.09 8.44 9.62
CA THR A 211 -3.39 8.06 10.85
C THR A 211 -1.95 7.67 10.51
N GLU A 212 -0.97 8.36 11.10
CA GLU A 212 0.44 7.98 10.98
C GLU A 212 0.66 6.57 11.54
N LEU A 213 1.22 5.68 10.73
CA LEU A 213 1.64 4.33 11.12
C LEU A 213 3.01 4.38 11.79
N CYS A 214 3.97 5.03 11.12
CA CYS A 214 5.32 5.27 11.61
C CYS A 214 5.99 6.37 10.80
N SER A 215 7.06 6.94 11.33
CA SER A 215 7.87 7.93 10.65
C SER A 215 9.33 7.87 11.07
N ASN A 216 10.19 8.42 10.22
CA ASN A 216 11.57 8.78 10.56
C ASN A 216 11.87 10.17 10.02
N CYS A 217 12.26 11.10 10.89
CA CYS A 217 12.47 12.51 10.57
C CYS A 217 13.76 13.06 11.21
N PHE A 218 14.51 13.84 10.44
CA PHE A 218 15.66 14.62 10.89
C PHE A 218 15.41 16.10 10.54
N GLU A 219 15.37 16.96 11.57
CA GLU A 219 15.37 18.42 11.42
C GLU A 219 16.58 19.02 12.15
N ASP A 220 17.18 19.99 11.48
CA ASP A 220 18.42 20.68 11.80
C ASP A 220 18.12 21.90 12.69
N GLU A 221 18.43 21.93 13.99
CA GLU A 221 19.73 22.42 14.50
C GLU A 221 20.13 21.77 15.86
N ALA A 222 19.35 20.87 16.44
CA ALA A 222 19.60 20.35 17.80
C ALA A 222 19.15 18.88 18.02
N MET A 223 19.23 18.05 16.97
CA MET A 223 18.96 16.61 16.96
C MET A 223 18.07 16.12 18.12
N ARG A 224 16.81 16.58 18.09
CA ARG A 224 15.82 16.19 19.10
C ARG A 224 15.60 14.69 18.95
N ALA A 225 15.90 13.99 20.05
CA ALA A 225 16.04 12.55 20.20
C ALA A 225 14.73 11.74 20.05
N SER A 226 13.89 12.08 19.08
CA SER A 226 12.71 11.28 18.70
C SER A 226 12.65 11.17 17.18
N VAL A 227 13.79 10.79 16.60
CA VAL A 227 14.05 10.63 15.16
C VAL A 227 13.08 9.64 14.52
N ILE A 228 12.64 8.61 15.25
CA ILE A 228 11.75 7.55 14.73
C ILE A 228 10.50 7.47 15.59
N GLN A 229 9.32 7.56 14.99
CA GLN A 229 8.05 7.27 15.64
C GLN A 229 7.49 5.91 15.19
N THR A 230 7.22 5.04 16.15
CA THR A 230 6.70 3.67 15.91
C THR A 230 5.48 3.33 16.76
N SER A 231 4.87 4.33 17.39
CA SER A 231 3.76 4.15 18.35
C SER A 231 2.60 3.36 17.76
N ASN A 232 2.29 3.59 16.48
CA ASN A 232 1.21 2.91 15.76
C ASN A 232 1.68 1.68 14.97
N LEU A 233 2.99 1.48 14.77
CA LEU A 233 3.55 0.27 14.16
C LEU A 233 3.76 -0.82 15.23
N ASN A 234 2.65 -1.49 15.57
CA ASN A 234 2.59 -2.55 16.57
C ASN A 234 1.52 -3.61 16.21
N MET A 235 1.55 -4.76 16.88
CA MET A 235 0.64 -5.88 16.57
C MET A 235 -0.84 -5.60 16.78
N LYS A 236 -1.22 -4.66 17.67
CA LYS A 236 -2.62 -4.25 17.84
C LYS A 236 -3.12 -3.55 16.58
N THR A 237 -2.31 -2.65 16.02
CA THR A 237 -2.63 -1.97 14.75
C THR A 237 -2.63 -2.96 13.60
N VAL A 238 -1.63 -3.84 13.48
CA VAL A 238 -1.58 -4.88 12.44
C VAL A 238 -2.85 -5.74 12.47
N HIS A 239 -3.25 -6.23 13.65
CA HIS A 239 -4.49 -6.99 13.78
C HIS A 239 -5.74 -6.16 13.46
N LYS A 240 -5.78 -4.88 13.80
CA LYS A 240 -6.89 -3.97 13.43
C LYS A 240 -7.01 -3.89 11.90
N LEU A 241 -5.92 -3.55 11.21
CA LEU A 241 -5.89 -3.41 9.75
C LEU A 241 -6.25 -4.73 9.04
N ARG A 242 -5.68 -5.84 9.49
CA ARG A 242 -5.98 -7.17 8.95
C ARG A 242 -7.43 -7.57 9.16
N ARG A 243 -7.98 -7.35 10.36
CA ARG A 243 -9.39 -7.66 10.63
C ARG A 243 -10.29 -6.82 9.76
N PHE A 244 -9.97 -5.55 9.58
CA PHE A 244 -10.73 -4.65 8.71
C PHE A 244 -10.72 -5.14 7.25
N LEU A 245 -9.53 -5.43 6.70
CA LEU A 245 -9.37 -5.80 5.30
C LEU A 245 -9.84 -7.23 4.97
N TYR A 246 -9.59 -8.20 5.86
CA TYR A 246 -9.86 -9.62 5.60
C TYR A 246 -11.04 -10.17 6.39
N GLY A 247 -11.59 -9.39 7.33
CA GLY A 247 -12.63 -9.82 8.25
C GLY A 247 -12.15 -10.61 9.46
N SER A 248 -10.89 -11.08 9.48
CA SER A 248 -10.38 -11.95 10.55
C SER A 248 -8.85 -11.93 10.68
N VAL A 249 -8.37 -12.22 11.88
CA VAL A 249 -6.94 -12.34 12.25
C VAL A 249 -6.57 -13.72 12.79
N ASN A 250 -7.48 -14.68 12.71
CA ASN A 250 -7.22 -16.04 13.19
C ASN A 250 -6.23 -16.79 12.28
N ALA A 251 -5.75 -17.95 12.75
CA ALA A 251 -4.75 -18.74 12.04
C ALA A 251 -5.23 -19.18 10.64
N GLU A 252 -6.50 -19.54 10.48
CA GLU A 252 -7.07 -19.93 9.18
C GLU A 252 -7.11 -18.76 8.18
N SER A 253 -7.45 -17.55 8.65
CA SER A 253 -7.37 -16.33 7.84
C SER A 253 -5.94 -16.08 7.39
N LYS A 254 -4.96 -16.16 8.30
CA LYS A 254 -3.54 -16.00 7.97
C LYS A 254 -3.04 -17.02 6.96
N LYS A 255 -3.49 -18.28 7.08
CA LYS A 255 -3.15 -19.37 6.16
C LYS A 255 -3.73 -19.16 4.75
N THR A 256 -4.93 -18.58 4.68
CA THR A 256 -5.63 -18.33 3.40
C THR A 256 -5.21 -17.03 2.73
N THR A 257 -4.74 -16.06 3.52
CA THR A 257 -4.27 -14.75 3.05
C THR A 257 -2.75 -14.70 3.10
N CYS A 258 -2.18 -14.15 4.17
CA CYS A 258 -0.74 -14.05 4.39
C CYS A 258 -0.43 -14.01 5.89
N SER A 259 0.83 -14.27 6.26
CA SER A 259 1.36 -14.05 7.61
C SER A 259 1.32 -12.56 8.00
N ASP A 260 1.55 -12.24 9.28
CA ASP A 260 1.62 -10.83 9.71
C ASP A 260 2.79 -10.08 9.06
N LEU A 261 3.94 -10.75 8.93
CA LEU A 261 5.08 -10.25 8.18
C LEU A 261 4.72 -10.00 6.70
N GLY A 262 4.15 -11.00 6.03
CA GLY A 262 3.74 -10.85 4.63
C GLY A 262 2.70 -9.74 4.43
N PHE A 263 1.82 -9.51 5.40
CA PHE A 263 0.88 -8.39 5.35
C PHE A 263 1.58 -7.03 5.47
N LEU A 264 2.55 -6.89 6.39
CA LEU A 264 3.32 -5.65 6.53
C LEU A 264 4.19 -5.39 5.29
N LEU A 265 4.85 -6.41 4.75
CA LEU A 265 5.61 -6.32 3.51
C LEU A 265 4.73 -5.84 2.36
N LEU A 266 3.51 -6.40 2.24
CA LEU A 266 2.55 -5.94 1.23
C LEU A 266 2.04 -4.52 1.52
N LEU A 267 1.83 -4.13 2.78
CA LEU A 267 1.34 -2.80 3.16
C LEU A 267 2.38 -1.72 2.80
N PHE A 268 3.61 -1.89 3.26
CA PHE A 268 4.73 -0.98 2.97
C PHE A 268 5.12 -1.03 1.49
N GLY A 269 5.15 -2.21 0.90
CA GLY A 269 5.37 -2.38 -0.53
C GLY A 269 4.28 -1.69 -1.36
N SER A 270 3.02 -1.68 -0.91
CA SER A 270 1.93 -0.92 -1.54
C SER A 270 2.06 0.60 -1.35
N MET A 271 3.06 1.08 -0.62
CA MET A 271 3.39 2.51 -0.45
C MET A 271 4.74 2.89 -1.09
N GLY A 272 5.31 2.02 -1.93
CA GLY A 272 6.61 2.25 -2.55
C GLY A 272 7.78 1.76 -1.70
N THR A 273 7.56 1.10 -0.57
CA THR A 273 8.63 0.60 0.31
C THR A 273 8.77 -0.93 0.16
N VAL A 274 9.35 -1.36 -0.97
CA VAL A 274 9.35 -2.76 -1.42
C VAL A 274 10.52 -3.61 -0.90
N ASP A 275 11.49 -3.05 -0.19
CA ASP A 275 12.56 -3.83 0.46
C ASP A 275 12.71 -3.49 1.96
N LEU A 276 11.76 -2.72 2.51
CA LEU A 276 11.82 -2.13 3.86
C LEU A 276 13.08 -1.29 4.17
N GLY A 277 14.11 -1.29 3.33
CA GLY A 277 15.34 -0.50 3.44
C GLY A 277 15.54 0.49 2.28
N GLU A 278 14.97 0.20 1.11
CA GLU A 278 15.13 1.03 -0.08
C GLU A 278 13.77 1.35 -0.75
N ASP A 279 13.66 2.57 -1.25
CA ASP A 279 12.67 2.97 -2.26
C ASP A 279 13.07 2.40 -3.65
N PRO A 280 12.13 1.97 -4.51
CA PRO A 280 12.38 1.30 -5.79
C PRO A 280 13.48 1.91 -6.64
N LYS A 281 13.68 3.23 -6.65
CA LYS A 281 14.75 3.81 -7.46
C LYS A 281 16.08 3.86 -6.70
N HIS A 282 16.25 4.65 -5.63
CA HIS A 282 17.52 4.71 -4.87
C HIS A 282 17.38 5.33 -3.45
N GLY A 283 16.17 5.36 -2.88
CA GLY A 283 15.90 6.18 -1.70
C GLY A 283 16.29 5.49 -0.39
N TRP A 284 17.27 6.05 0.32
CA TRP A 284 17.57 5.77 1.72
C TRP A 284 16.38 6.18 2.59
N LEU A 285 15.74 5.23 3.30
CA LEU A 285 14.57 5.44 4.16
C LEU A 285 14.95 5.88 5.59
N GLY A 286 16.05 6.63 5.69
CA GLY A 286 16.64 7.01 6.95
C GLY A 286 17.55 5.90 7.48
N TYR A 287 17.76 5.86 8.79
CA TYR A 287 18.80 5.05 9.41
C TYR A 287 18.86 3.57 8.98
N ASP A 288 20.07 3.16 8.57
CA ASP A 288 20.47 1.77 8.35
C ASP A 288 21.62 1.43 9.30
N TRP A 289 21.47 0.30 10.01
CA TRP A 289 22.47 -0.20 10.94
C TRP A 289 23.31 -1.28 10.26
N SER A 290 24.62 -1.26 10.48
CA SER A 290 25.51 -2.34 10.09
C SER A 290 26.37 -2.81 11.27
N PRO A 291 26.70 -4.11 11.37
CA PRO A 291 27.63 -4.61 12.37
C PRO A 291 29.00 -3.94 12.25
N ASP A 292 29.58 -3.53 13.38
CA ASP A 292 30.98 -3.09 13.41
C ASP A 292 31.94 -4.30 13.30
N GLU A 293 33.25 -4.03 13.21
CA GLU A 293 34.26 -5.07 13.00
C GLU A 293 34.29 -6.10 14.15
N GLU A 294 34.06 -5.66 15.39
CA GLU A 294 34.06 -6.53 16.57
C GLU A 294 32.85 -7.47 16.55
N LEU A 295 31.66 -6.93 16.31
CA LEU A 295 30.44 -7.71 16.20
C LEU A 295 30.48 -8.62 14.97
N ARG A 296 30.99 -8.16 13.83
CA ARG A 296 31.19 -8.97 12.63
C ARG A 296 32.05 -10.20 12.92
N LYS A 297 33.16 -10.02 13.64
CA LYS A 297 34.04 -11.12 14.04
C LYS A 297 33.32 -12.11 14.96
N LYS A 298 32.55 -11.60 15.91
CA LYS A 298 31.74 -12.44 16.80
C LYS A 298 30.69 -13.26 16.03
N LEU A 299 29.95 -12.61 15.11
CA LEU A 299 28.93 -13.27 14.28
C LEU A 299 29.56 -14.37 13.39
N PHE A 300 30.76 -14.12 12.86
CA PHE A 300 31.54 -15.11 12.11
C PHE A 300 31.92 -16.31 12.98
N ASP A 301 32.44 -16.06 14.18
CA ASP A 301 32.83 -17.12 15.14
C ASP A 301 31.60 -17.96 15.56
N ASP A 302 30.43 -17.32 15.69
CA ASP A 302 29.14 -17.95 15.96
C ASP A 302 28.52 -18.63 14.72
N LYS A 303 29.17 -18.54 13.55
CA LYS A 303 28.75 -19.09 12.26
C LYS A 303 27.38 -18.61 11.79
N VAL A 304 27.05 -17.36 12.07
CA VAL A 304 25.81 -16.74 11.62
C VAL A 304 25.89 -16.51 10.11
N PRO A 305 24.88 -16.91 9.31
CA PRO A 305 24.83 -16.64 7.87
C PRO A 305 24.95 -15.14 7.54
N GLU A 306 25.35 -14.80 6.32
CA GLU A 306 25.44 -13.39 5.86
C GLU A 306 24.06 -12.75 5.66
N ASP A 307 23.10 -13.56 5.21
CA ASP A 307 21.71 -13.17 5.00
C ASP A 307 21.00 -13.16 6.36
N GLY A 308 20.91 -11.97 6.97
CA GLY A 308 20.43 -11.77 8.34
C GLY A 308 18.98 -12.17 8.63
N ASP A 309 18.22 -12.59 7.61
CA ASP A 309 16.82 -13.00 7.69
C ASP A 309 16.63 -14.50 7.97
N LEU A 310 17.60 -15.36 7.64
CA LEU A 310 17.40 -16.81 7.65
C LEU A 310 18.31 -17.51 8.66
N GLU A 311 17.72 -18.37 9.50
CA GLU A 311 18.47 -19.34 10.31
C GLU A 311 19.11 -20.44 9.43
N GLU A 312 18.59 -20.61 8.20
CA GLU A 312 19.05 -21.58 7.22
C GLU A 312 19.87 -20.88 6.13
N GLY A 313 21.15 -20.67 6.38
CA GLY A 313 22.12 -20.24 5.39
C GLY A 313 23.44 -20.97 5.59
N ASP A 314 24.28 -21.00 4.55
CA ASP A 314 25.60 -21.59 4.67
C ASP A 314 26.46 -20.76 5.63
N PRO A 315 27.19 -21.40 6.57
CA PRO A 315 28.06 -20.69 7.47
C PRO A 315 29.21 -20.02 6.70
N PRO A 316 29.70 -18.86 7.15
CA PRO A 316 30.74 -18.15 6.43
C PRO A 316 32.07 -18.92 6.42
N GLU A 317 32.75 -18.93 5.27
CA GLU A 317 34.01 -19.67 5.08
C GLU A 317 35.26 -18.86 5.46
N SER A 318 35.18 -17.52 5.38
CA SER A 318 36.30 -16.61 5.65
C SER A 318 35.81 -15.29 6.21
N ILE A 319 36.45 -14.78 7.27
CA ILE A 319 36.16 -13.47 7.85
C ILE A 319 36.42 -12.32 6.87
N ASP A 320 37.38 -12.49 5.96
CA ASP A 320 37.74 -11.48 4.96
C ASP A 320 36.63 -11.28 3.92
N ASN A 321 35.81 -12.32 3.70
CA ASN A 321 34.69 -12.30 2.77
C ASN A 321 33.33 -12.21 3.48
N TYR A 322 33.32 -12.17 4.82
CA TYR A 322 32.10 -12.14 5.61
C TYR A 322 31.59 -10.71 5.79
N TYR A 323 30.46 -10.41 5.17
CA TYR A 323 29.80 -9.10 5.23
C TYR A 323 28.33 -9.28 5.62
N PRO A 324 28.05 -9.44 6.93
CA PRO A 324 26.68 -9.60 7.41
C PRO A 324 25.82 -8.41 6.99
N SER A 325 24.62 -8.72 6.49
CA SER A 325 23.69 -7.71 6.00
C SER A 325 23.36 -6.67 7.07
N GLY A 326 23.30 -5.41 6.65
CA GLY A 326 22.74 -4.33 7.46
C GLY A 326 21.23 -4.48 7.67
N CYS A 327 20.64 -3.58 8.45
CA CYS A 327 19.21 -3.57 8.72
C CYS A 327 18.70 -2.15 8.87
N SER A 328 17.77 -1.76 7.99
CA SER A 328 17.03 -0.52 8.17
C SER A 328 16.21 -0.59 9.47
N TRP A 329 15.98 0.57 10.08
CA TRP A 329 15.15 0.65 11.27
C TRP A 329 13.72 0.10 11.04
N LEU A 330 13.18 0.31 9.83
CA LEU A 330 11.84 -0.13 9.47
C LEU A 330 11.80 -1.65 9.32
N ARG A 331 12.78 -2.25 8.65
CA ARG A 331 12.95 -3.70 8.55
C ARG A 331 13.07 -4.32 9.93
N HIS A 332 13.97 -3.81 10.76
CA HIS A 332 14.12 -4.27 12.14
C HIS A 332 12.78 -4.22 12.89
N ARG A 333 12.07 -3.08 12.83
CA ARG A 333 10.80 -2.92 13.55
C ARG A 333 9.71 -3.88 13.05
N VAL A 334 9.60 -4.09 11.74
CA VAL A 334 8.65 -5.03 11.14
C VAL A 334 8.96 -6.47 11.58
N LEU A 335 10.23 -6.87 11.54
CA LEU A 335 10.66 -8.19 11.99
C LEU A 335 10.46 -8.38 13.50
N GLU A 336 10.76 -7.36 14.30
CA GLU A 336 10.55 -7.38 15.76
C GLU A 336 9.09 -7.62 16.12
N ILE A 337 8.17 -6.80 15.61
CA ILE A 337 6.75 -6.91 16.01
C ILE A 337 6.10 -8.19 15.49
N THR A 338 6.64 -8.79 14.43
CA THR A 338 6.12 -10.04 13.86
C THR A 338 6.82 -11.29 14.38
N ASP A 339 7.78 -11.14 15.29
CA ASP A 339 8.59 -12.23 15.86
C ASP A 339 9.41 -12.99 14.80
N ASN A 340 10.01 -12.26 13.85
CA ASN A 340 10.86 -12.78 12.77
C ASN A 340 12.28 -12.19 12.81
N LEU A 341 12.77 -11.75 13.98
CA LEU A 341 14.15 -11.25 14.09
C LEU A 341 15.16 -12.39 13.94
N GLY A 342 15.90 -12.35 12.84
CA GLY A 342 17.03 -13.23 12.61
C GLY A 342 18.21 -12.98 13.58
N PRO A 343 19.21 -13.87 13.58
CA PRO A 343 20.33 -13.84 14.52
C PRO A 343 21.16 -12.54 14.46
N ILE A 344 21.39 -11.98 13.28
CA ILE A 344 22.15 -10.73 13.11
C ILE A 344 21.39 -9.56 13.71
N PHE A 345 20.10 -9.44 13.40
CA PHE A 345 19.31 -8.26 13.73
C PHE A 345 18.95 -8.15 15.21
N LYS A 346 19.14 -9.21 16.00
CA LYS A 346 19.08 -9.15 17.47
C LYS A 346 20.15 -8.21 18.07
N HIS A 347 21.17 -7.86 17.30
CA HIS A 347 22.22 -6.92 17.69
C HIS A 347 21.99 -5.50 17.19
N TYR A 348 20.88 -5.24 16.51
CA TYR A 348 20.51 -3.91 16.04
C TYR A 348 20.53 -2.89 17.19
N ARG A 349 21.12 -1.72 16.92
CA ARG A 349 21.06 -0.57 17.84
C ARG A 349 20.26 0.54 17.20
N HIS A 350 19.47 1.24 17.99
CA HIS A 350 18.78 2.44 17.53
C HIS A 350 19.80 3.52 17.11
N PRO A 351 19.45 4.38 16.12
CA PRO A 351 20.28 5.50 15.75
C PRO A 351 20.55 6.40 16.95
N THR A 352 21.78 6.88 17.03
CA THR A 352 22.20 7.90 17.97
C THR A 352 22.56 9.17 17.21
N ILE A 353 22.77 10.26 17.94
CA ILE A 353 23.27 11.52 17.39
C ILE A 353 24.55 11.34 16.57
N LYS A 354 25.37 10.34 16.90
CA LYS A 354 26.65 10.05 16.23
C LYS A 354 26.49 9.45 14.83
N ASP A 355 25.31 8.89 14.56
CA ASP A 355 24.99 8.25 13.28
C ASP A 355 24.41 9.25 12.26
N ALA A 356 24.19 10.51 12.68
CA ALA A 356 23.62 11.51 11.81
C ALA A 356 24.64 12.03 10.78
N PRO A 357 24.23 12.21 9.51
CA PRO A 357 25.06 12.87 8.51
C PRO A 357 25.55 14.23 8.99
N GLY A 358 26.86 14.47 8.94
CA GLY A 358 27.47 15.74 9.37
C GLY A 358 27.81 15.83 10.86
N TYR A 359 27.53 14.79 11.68
CA TYR A 359 28.02 14.75 13.06
C TYR A 359 29.55 14.84 13.09
N ARG A 360 30.07 15.86 13.79
CA ARG A 360 31.48 15.99 14.13
C ARG A 360 31.64 15.70 15.61
N SER A 361 32.64 14.90 15.98
CA SER A 361 32.93 14.74 17.39
C SER A 361 33.37 16.09 17.94
N PRO A 362 32.93 16.51 19.13
CA PRO A 362 33.47 17.70 19.80
C PRO A 362 35.01 17.64 19.91
N ASP A 363 35.57 16.43 19.97
CA ASP A 363 37.01 16.18 20.03
C ASP A 363 37.73 16.41 18.68
N ASP A 364 37.01 16.48 17.56
CA ASP A 364 37.59 16.71 16.22
C ASP A 364 37.90 18.20 15.97
N GLU A 365 37.30 19.11 16.75
CA GLU A 365 37.47 20.57 16.58
C GLU A 365 38.76 21.13 17.20
N GLU A 366 39.47 20.37 18.06
CA GLU A 366 40.71 20.86 18.71
C GLU A 366 41.97 20.79 17.83
N SER A 367 41.90 20.30 16.57
CA SER A 367 43.09 20.07 15.74
C SER A 367 43.46 21.20 14.76
N TYR A 368 42.64 22.24 14.60
CA TYR A 368 42.85 23.28 13.57
C TYR A 368 43.32 24.66 14.09
N ASP A 369 43.43 24.88 15.39
CA ASP A 369 43.78 26.20 15.97
C ASP A 369 45.25 26.34 16.43
N SER A 370 46.17 25.47 15.96
CA SER A 370 47.59 25.53 16.40
C SER A 370 48.62 26.07 15.40
N GLU A 371 48.20 26.58 14.24
CA GLU A 371 49.09 27.36 13.35
C GLU A 371 48.38 28.59 12.77
N GLY A 372 48.34 29.68 13.56
CA GLY A 372 47.96 31.03 13.16
C GLY A 372 48.86 32.07 13.80
#